data_AF-A0A2I0SQU6-F1
#
_entry.id   AF-A0A2I0SQU6-F1
#
_cell.length_a   1.000
_cell.length_b   1.000
_cell.length_c   1.000
_cell.angle_alpha   90.00
_cell.angle_beta   90.00
_cell.angle_gamma   90.00
#
_symmetry.space_group_name_H-M   'P 1'
#
loop_
_entity.id
_entity.type
_entity.pdbx_description
1 polymer ?
#
loop_
_entity_poly.entity_id
_entity_poly.type
_entity_poly.pdbx_seq_one_letter_code
_entity_poly.pdbx_strand_id
1 'polypeptide(L)'
;MTTLFTTAEVRNAVELLASRSLIRLVTEIDDNGAIPPRRLAATLPDLASHELRRATETARTHGLVRTAPGMGLVLTDSGSELADLYDAAARWSRRHAYPSRVCEFSNRVRHVLDLLTSSLAAESADSLVRLSAARLPSAEAEEGLARPRTLLIRWLTGNPQVTRLSVPEPVA
;
A
#
# COMPACT_ATOMS: atom_id res chain seq x y z
N MET A 1 -11.15 18.78 7.09
CA MET A 1 -11.08 18.03 8.37
C MET A 1 -10.00 16.99 8.22
N THR A 2 -8.86 17.14 8.90
CA THR A 2 -7.78 16.15 8.94
C THR A 2 -8.21 15.04 9.91
N THR A 3 -8.55 13.87 9.40
CA THR A 3 -8.73 12.68 10.25
C THR A 3 -7.37 12.27 10.77
N LEU A 4 -7.17 12.37 12.09
CA LEU A 4 -5.94 11.92 12.74
C LEU A 4 -6.02 10.41 12.92
N PHE A 5 -5.27 9.66 12.10
CA PHE A 5 -5.02 8.25 12.32
C PHE A 5 -3.99 8.09 13.43
N THR A 6 -4.19 7.12 14.32
CA THR A 6 -3.16 6.75 15.29
C THR A 6 -1.97 6.10 14.58
N THR A 7 -0.78 6.22 15.17
CA THR A 7 0.43 5.54 14.66
C THR A 7 0.23 4.03 14.49
N ALA A 8 -0.55 3.39 15.38
CA ALA A 8 -0.86 1.96 15.29
C ALA A 8 -1.74 1.65 14.08
N GLU A 9 -2.78 2.45 13.83
CA GLU A 9 -3.65 2.29 12.65
C GLU A 9 -2.89 2.44 11.34
N VAL A 10 -2.02 3.46 11.23
CA VAL A 10 -1.20 3.68 10.03
C VAL A 10 -0.23 2.51 9.83
N ARG A 11 0.45 2.05 10.89
CA ARG A 11 1.40 0.93 10.81
C ARG A 11 0.71 -0.35 10.34
N ASN A 12 -0.44 -0.69 10.92
CA ASN A 12 -1.16 -1.91 10.57
C ASN A 12 -1.63 -1.87 9.10
N ALA A 13 -2.16 -0.73 8.67
CA ALA A 13 -2.54 -0.54 7.28
C ALA A 13 -1.32 -0.66 6.36
N VAL A 14 -0.20 -0.01 6.68
CA VAL A 14 1.01 -0.08 5.85
C VAL A 14 1.59 -1.49 5.79
N GLU A 15 1.57 -2.26 6.88
CA GLU A 15 2.04 -3.65 6.87
C GLU A 15 1.25 -4.51 5.87
N LEU A 16 -0.07 -4.30 5.79
CA LEU A 16 -0.93 -4.91 4.79
C LEU A 16 -0.56 -4.46 3.37
N LEU A 17 -0.52 -3.14 3.15
CA LEU A 17 -0.31 -2.52 1.83
C LEU A 17 1.10 -2.77 1.29
N ALA A 18 2.09 -2.95 2.16
CA ALA A 18 3.48 -3.20 1.79
C ALA A 18 3.78 -4.67 1.42
N SER A 19 2.78 -5.55 1.49
CA SER A 19 2.90 -6.95 1.05
C SER A 19 3.28 -7.02 -0.43
N ARG A 20 4.37 -7.75 -0.73
CA ARG A 20 4.89 -7.87 -2.11
C ARG A 20 3.83 -8.43 -3.04
N SER A 21 3.15 -9.49 -2.62
CA SER A 21 2.14 -10.18 -3.43
C SER A 21 0.90 -9.30 -3.67
N LEU A 22 0.54 -8.44 -2.70
CA LEU A 22 -0.56 -7.49 -2.85
C LEU A 22 -0.19 -6.36 -3.82
N ILE A 23 0.99 -5.77 -3.66
CA ILE A 23 1.51 -4.74 -4.58
C ILE A 23 1.50 -5.30 -6.00
N ARG A 24 2.10 -6.47 -6.21
CA ARG A 24 2.19 -7.11 -7.52
C ARG A 24 0.82 -7.37 -8.13
N LEU A 25 -0.14 -7.89 -7.36
CA LEU A 25 -1.50 -8.16 -7.83
C LEU A 25 -2.22 -6.88 -8.25
N VAL A 26 -2.20 -5.84 -7.42
CA VAL A 26 -2.91 -4.59 -7.68
C VAL A 26 -2.33 -3.89 -8.90
N THR A 27 -1.01 -3.76 -8.99
CA THR A 27 -0.37 -3.10 -10.14
C THR A 27 -0.54 -3.90 -11.42
N GLU A 28 -0.55 -5.24 -11.35
CA GLU A 28 -0.79 -6.05 -12.55
C GLU A 28 -2.19 -5.81 -13.14
N ILE A 29 -3.21 -5.67 -12.29
CA ILE A 29 -4.57 -5.37 -12.76
C ILE A 29 -4.68 -3.91 -13.24
N ASP A 30 -3.96 -2.98 -12.60
CA ASP A 30 -3.93 -1.58 -13.01
C ASP A 30 -3.28 -1.40 -14.39
N ASP A 31 -2.12 -2.03 -14.61
CA ASP A 31 -1.34 -1.91 -15.83
C ASP A 31 -1.97 -2.65 -17.02
N ASN A 32 -2.54 -3.84 -16.77
CA ASN A 32 -2.97 -4.77 -17.84
C ASN A 32 -4.48 -5.05 -17.86
N GLY A 33 -5.24 -4.49 -16.91
CA GLY A 33 -6.68 -4.71 -16.79
C GLY A 33 -7.04 -6.04 -16.15
N ALA A 34 -8.27 -6.48 -16.38
CA ALA A 34 -8.86 -7.64 -15.70
C ALA A 34 -8.03 -8.92 -15.88
N ILE A 35 -7.86 -9.70 -14.81
CA ILE A 35 -7.19 -11.01 -14.87
C ILE A 35 -8.24 -12.12 -14.88
N PRO A 36 -8.36 -12.92 -15.96
CA PRO A 36 -9.26 -14.06 -16.00
C PRO A 36 -8.91 -15.10 -14.93
N PRO A 37 -9.88 -15.78 -14.28
CA PRO A 37 -9.61 -16.68 -13.16
C PRO A 37 -8.63 -17.82 -13.50
N ARG A 38 -8.72 -18.34 -14.73
CA ARG A 38 -7.84 -19.42 -15.22
C ARG A 38 -6.44 -18.95 -15.61
N ARG A 39 -6.21 -17.64 -15.71
CA ARG A 39 -4.92 -17.05 -16.11
C ARG A 39 -4.12 -16.48 -14.95
N LEU A 40 -4.70 -16.38 -13.75
CA LEU A 40 -4.08 -15.71 -12.61
C LEU A 40 -2.64 -16.19 -12.33
N ALA A 41 -2.42 -17.50 -12.23
CA ALA A 41 -1.08 -18.06 -12.00
C ALA A 41 -0.12 -17.85 -13.17
N ALA A 42 -0.63 -17.80 -14.40
CA ALA A 42 0.18 -17.57 -15.59
C ALA A 42 0.56 -16.09 -15.76
N THR A 43 -0.30 -15.17 -15.32
CA THR A 43 -0.07 -13.71 -15.33
C THR A 43 0.92 -13.29 -14.24
N LEU A 44 0.94 -14.00 -13.11
CA LEU A 44 1.78 -13.71 -11.96
C LEU A 44 2.72 -14.89 -11.65
N PRO A 45 3.62 -15.25 -12.57
CA PRO A 45 4.46 -16.45 -12.44
C PRO A 45 5.54 -16.29 -11.36
N ASP A 46 5.81 -15.07 -10.90
CA ASP A 46 6.77 -14.77 -9.85
C ASP A 46 6.22 -15.00 -8.43
N LEU A 47 4.93 -15.32 -8.30
CA LEU A 47 4.26 -15.60 -7.02
C LEU A 47 3.89 -17.08 -6.92
N ALA A 48 4.16 -17.69 -5.75
CA ALA A 48 3.71 -19.04 -5.48
C ALA A 48 2.18 -19.11 -5.34
N SER A 49 1.57 -20.27 -5.62
CA SER A 49 0.11 -20.44 -5.58
C SER A 49 -0.53 -20.04 -4.25
N HIS A 50 0.16 -20.28 -3.13
CA HIS A 50 -0.33 -19.89 -1.80
C HIS A 50 -0.27 -18.37 -1.57
N GLU A 51 0.74 -17.69 -2.12
CA GLU A 51 0.86 -16.22 -2.09
C GLU A 51 -0.23 -15.57 -2.95
N LEU A 52 -0.50 -16.12 -4.14
CA LEU A 52 -1.59 -15.67 -5.01
C LEU A 52 -2.94 -15.79 -4.36
N ARG A 53 -3.22 -16.95 -3.75
CA ARG A 53 -4.46 -17.19 -3.02
C ARG A 53 -4.61 -16.17 -1.89
N ARG A 54 -3.59 -16.04 -1.04
CA ARG A 54 -3.60 -15.09 0.09
C ARG A 54 -3.79 -13.65 -0.38
N ALA A 55 -3.04 -13.22 -1.39
CA ALA A 55 -3.15 -11.86 -1.94
C ALA A 55 -4.55 -11.58 -2.51
N THR A 56 -5.14 -12.55 -3.23
CA THR A 56 -6.48 -12.42 -3.79
C THR A 56 -7.55 -12.37 -2.69
N GLU A 57 -7.43 -13.22 -1.67
CA GLU A 57 -8.33 -13.23 -0.51
C GLU A 57 -8.23 -11.90 0.25
N THR A 58 -7.01 -11.46 0.59
CA THR A 58 -6.77 -10.16 1.21
C THR A 58 -7.36 -9.02 0.40
N ALA A 59 -7.10 -8.97 -0.91
CA ALA A 59 -7.60 -7.92 -1.78
C ALA A 59 -9.14 -7.90 -1.84
N ARG A 60 -9.80 -9.07 -1.82
CA ARG A 60 -11.27 -9.15 -1.75
C ARG A 60 -11.81 -8.71 -0.40
N THR A 61 -11.21 -9.18 0.70
CA THR A 61 -11.62 -8.83 2.06
C THR A 61 -11.59 -7.33 2.30
N HIS A 62 -10.59 -6.64 1.75
CA HIS A 62 -10.48 -5.19 1.87
C HIS A 62 -11.15 -4.41 0.74
N GLY A 63 -11.89 -5.09 -0.14
CA GLY A 63 -12.66 -4.47 -1.21
C GLY A 63 -11.80 -3.81 -2.30
N LEU A 64 -10.55 -4.24 -2.48
CA LEU A 64 -9.62 -3.71 -3.49
C LEU A 64 -9.88 -4.31 -4.87
N VAL A 65 -10.38 -5.54 -4.89
CA VAL A 65 -10.74 -6.25 -6.12
C VAL A 65 -12.12 -6.88 -5.99
N ARG A 66 -12.77 -7.06 -7.13
CA ARG A 66 -14.01 -7.84 -7.26
C ARG A 66 -13.92 -8.77 -8.46
N THR A 67 -14.76 -9.80 -8.48
CA THR A 67 -14.93 -10.65 -9.67
C THR A 67 -16.01 -10.03 -10.56
N ALA A 68 -15.65 -9.62 -11.77
CA ALA A 68 -16.58 -9.17 -12.79
C ALA A 68 -16.96 -10.35 -13.72
N PRO A 69 -18.26 -10.61 -13.96
CA PRO A 69 -18.70 -11.65 -14.89
C PRO A 69 -18.06 -11.50 -16.27
N GLY A 70 -17.55 -12.61 -16.82
CA GLY A 70 -16.91 -12.63 -18.14
C GLY A 70 -15.49 -12.05 -18.21
N MET A 71 -15.04 -11.24 -17.24
CA MET A 71 -13.70 -10.64 -17.26
C MET A 71 -12.75 -11.25 -16.23
N GLY A 72 -13.25 -11.65 -15.06
CA GLY A 72 -12.42 -12.14 -13.95
C GLY A 72 -12.17 -11.09 -12.89
N LEU A 73 -10.95 -11.06 -12.36
CA LEU A 73 -10.58 -10.18 -11.25
C LEU A 73 -10.31 -8.76 -11.77
N VAL A 74 -10.99 -7.77 -11.19
CA VAL A 74 -10.83 -6.35 -11.53
C VAL A 74 -10.63 -5.50 -10.29
N LEU A 75 -9.97 -4.35 -10.43
CA LEU A 75 -9.91 -3.34 -9.38
C LEU A 75 -11.30 -2.73 -9.13
N THR A 76 -11.53 -2.40 -7.87
CA THR A 76 -12.57 -1.44 -7.46
C THR A 76 -11.99 -0.02 -7.47
N ASP A 77 -12.82 0.98 -7.19
CA ASP A 77 -12.33 2.36 -7.05
C ASP A 77 -11.26 2.47 -5.95
N SER A 78 -11.44 1.79 -4.81
CA SER A 78 -10.44 1.73 -3.73
C SER A 78 -9.16 1.02 -4.17
N GLY A 79 -9.27 -0.01 -5.01
CA GLY A 79 -8.13 -0.69 -5.61
C GLY A 79 -7.35 0.21 -6.58
N SER A 80 -8.04 0.99 -7.41
CA SER A 80 -7.41 1.97 -8.31
C SER A 80 -6.75 3.13 -7.56
N GLU A 81 -7.40 3.65 -6.51
CA GLU A 81 -6.77 4.66 -5.64
C GLU A 81 -5.50 4.12 -4.95
N LEU A 82 -5.47 2.82 -4.62
CA LEU A 82 -4.27 2.17 -4.10
C LEU A 82 -3.17 2.06 -5.16
N ALA A 83 -3.54 1.75 -6.40
CA ALA A 83 -2.59 1.71 -7.51
C ALA A 83 -1.95 3.10 -7.75
N ASP A 84 -2.75 4.17 -7.69
CA ASP A 84 -2.26 5.56 -7.74
C ASP A 84 -1.24 5.88 -6.63
N LEU A 85 -1.49 5.37 -5.42
CA LEU A 85 -0.55 5.49 -4.30
C LEU A 85 0.76 4.75 -4.60
N TYR A 86 0.69 3.52 -5.12
CA TYR A 86 1.88 2.74 -5.48
C TYR A 86 2.69 3.40 -6.61
N ASP A 87 2.05 3.92 -7.65
CA ASP A 87 2.73 4.65 -8.71
C ASP A 87 3.37 5.94 -8.18
N ALA A 88 2.67 6.71 -7.35
CA ALA A 88 3.24 7.91 -6.72
C ALA A 88 4.47 7.58 -5.86
N ALA A 89 4.40 6.50 -5.07
CA ALA A 89 5.50 6.02 -4.25
C ALA A 89 6.70 5.58 -5.11
N ALA A 90 6.46 4.78 -6.14
CA ALA A 90 7.52 4.33 -7.05
C ALA A 90 8.15 5.51 -7.81
N ARG A 91 7.36 6.48 -8.26
CA ARG A 91 7.84 7.69 -8.94
C ARG A 91 8.72 8.53 -8.02
N TRP A 92 8.31 8.72 -6.76
CA TRP A 92 9.13 9.40 -5.76
C TRP A 92 10.45 8.66 -5.53
N SER A 93 10.39 7.35 -5.31
CA SER A 93 11.57 6.50 -5.11
C SER A 93 12.57 6.62 -6.26
N ARG A 94 12.10 6.58 -7.52
CA ARG A 94 12.96 6.72 -8.71
C ARG A 94 13.61 8.11 -8.76
N ARG A 95 12.85 9.18 -8.51
CA ARG A 95 13.35 10.56 -8.52
C ARG A 95 14.48 10.78 -7.51
N HIS A 96 14.36 10.20 -6.32
CA HIS A 96 15.31 10.39 -5.23
C HIS A 96 16.31 9.23 -5.08
N ALA A 97 16.34 8.30 -6.03
CA ALA A 97 17.21 7.11 -6.03
C ALA A 97 17.17 6.31 -4.71
N TYR A 98 16.00 6.24 -4.07
CA TYR A 98 15.78 5.62 -2.77
C TYR A 98 15.01 4.29 -2.91
N PRO A 99 15.30 3.22 -2.16
CA PRO A 99 16.43 3.09 -1.22
C PRO A 99 17.78 2.98 -1.95
N SER A 100 17.73 2.59 -3.22
CA SER A 100 18.87 2.53 -4.14
C SER A 100 18.40 2.82 -5.57
N ARG A 101 19.36 3.01 -6.48
CA ARG A 101 19.07 3.20 -7.91
C ARG A 101 18.52 1.94 -8.56
N VAL A 102 18.93 0.76 -8.12
CA VAL A 102 18.52 -0.53 -8.67
C VAL A 102 17.75 -1.28 -7.59
N CYS A 103 16.42 -1.23 -7.72
CA CYS A 103 15.50 -1.82 -6.77
C CYS A 103 14.21 -2.17 -7.51
N GLU A 104 13.70 -3.37 -7.26
CA GLU A 104 12.43 -3.84 -7.79
C GLU A 104 11.28 -2.92 -7.37
N PHE A 105 10.25 -2.84 -8.21
CA PHE A 105 9.09 -1.97 -8.00
C PHE A 105 8.46 -2.15 -6.60
N SER A 106 8.16 -3.40 -6.20
CA SER A 106 7.51 -3.66 -4.90
C SER A 106 8.37 -3.26 -3.71
N ASN A 107 9.70 -3.39 -3.82
CA ASN A 107 10.61 -2.96 -2.77
C ASN A 107 10.65 -1.42 -2.66
N ARG A 108 10.65 -0.71 -3.80
CA ARG A 108 10.56 0.76 -3.81
C ARG A 108 9.30 1.24 -3.10
N VAL A 109 8.16 0.66 -3.46
CA VAL A 109 6.87 1.01 -2.85
C VAL A 109 6.90 0.76 -1.34
N ARG A 110 7.30 -0.44 -0.90
CA ARG A 110 7.43 -0.78 0.53
C ARG A 110 8.26 0.24 1.29
N HIS A 111 9.46 0.55 0.82
CA HIS A 111 10.35 1.48 1.47
C HIS A 111 9.77 2.89 1.59
N VAL A 112 9.00 3.35 0.59
CA VAL A 112 8.31 4.64 0.67
C VAL A 112 7.14 4.59 1.64
N LEU A 113 6.37 3.50 1.69
CA LEU A 113 5.29 3.35 2.68
C LEU A 113 5.82 3.32 4.12
N ASP A 114 6.99 2.71 4.36
CA ASP A 114 7.66 2.72 5.66
C ASP A 114 8.10 4.14 6.07
N LEU A 115 8.59 4.93 5.11
CA LEU A 115 8.90 6.36 5.32
C LEU A 115 7.65 7.17 5.66
N LEU A 116 6.54 6.94 4.95
CA LEU A 116 5.26 7.61 5.21
C LEU A 116 4.72 7.27 6.60
N THR A 117 4.81 6.02 7.03
CA THR A 117 4.43 5.59 8.38
C THR A 117 5.21 6.35 9.45
N SER A 118 6.53 6.41 9.28
CA SER A 118 7.42 7.10 10.21
C SER A 118 7.11 8.60 10.28
N SER A 119 6.80 9.21 9.14
CA SER A 119 6.47 10.62 9.07
C SER A 119 5.11 10.96 9.67
N LEU A 120 4.07 10.14 9.42
CA LEU A 120 2.75 10.33 10.01
C LEU A 120 2.77 10.11 11.53
N ALA A 121 3.60 9.17 11.99
CA ALA A 121 3.85 8.96 13.41
C ALA A 121 4.54 10.18 14.04
N ALA A 122 5.54 10.78 13.37
CA ALA A 122 6.22 11.97 13.85
C ALA A 122 5.29 13.20 13.93
N GLU A 123 4.39 13.39 12.96
CA GLU A 123 3.35 14.44 13.03
C GLU A 123 2.41 14.24 14.24
N SER A 124 2.12 13.00 14.63
CA SER A 124 1.33 12.70 15.85
C SER A 124 2.13 12.87 17.16
N ALA A 125 3.45 12.69 17.09
CA ALA A 125 4.37 12.65 18.22
C ALA A 125 5.17 13.95 18.40
N ASP A 126 4.88 15.02 17.66
CA ASP A 126 5.50 16.35 17.81
C ASP A 126 5.23 16.99 19.19
N SER A 127 4.55 16.27 20.11
CA SER A 127 4.62 16.56 21.55
C SER A 127 5.89 16.06 22.25
N LEU A 128 6.56 14.98 21.84
CA LEU A 128 7.75 14.48 22.52
C LEU A 128 8.74 13.73 21.61
N VAL A 129 9.79 14.47 21.23
CA VAL A 129 11.14 13.95 20.90
C VAL A 129 11.27 13.25 19.55
N ARG A 130 11.52 14.11 18.56
CA ARG A 130 12.21 13.90 17.28
C ARG A 130 13.39 12.91 17.39
N LEU A 131 13.16 11.59 17.36
CA LEU A 131 14.25 10.60 17.27
C LEU A 131 13.89 9.38 16.41
N SER A 132 14.83 9.07 15.51
CA SER A 132 14.98 7.89 14.64
C SER A 132 14.15 7.82 13.35
N ALA A 133 14.21 8.88 12.53
CA ALA A 133 13.84 8.77 11.13
C ALA A 133 14.96 8.08 10.33
N ALA A 134 14.62 7.06 9.53
CA ALA A 134 15.43 6.68 8.39
C ALA A 134 15.79 7.96 7.62
N ARG A 135 17.08 8.32 7.56
CA ARG A 135 17.53 9.61 7.00
C ARG A 135 16.97 9.76 5.60
N LEU A 136 16.02 10.69 5.43
CA LEU A 136 15.58 11.13 4.12
C LEU A 136 16.80 11.71 3.36
N PRO A 137 16.90 11.49 2.04
CA PRO A 137 18.05 11.92 1.26
C PRO A 137 18.31 13.44 1.30
N SER A 138 17.25 14.26 1.44
CA SER A 138 17.31 15.74 1.47
C SER A 138 15.96 16.34 1.89
N ALA A 139 15.93 17.66 2.16
CA ALA A 139 14.69 18.42 2.39
C ALA A 139 13.75 18.42 1.16
N GLU A 140 14.32 18.42 -0.05
CA GLU A 140 13.57 18.27 -1.31
C GLU A 140 12.90 16.89 -1.39
N ALA A 141 13.55 15.84 -0.89
CA ALA A 141 12.94 14.51 -0.82
C ALA A 141 11.75 14.48 0.15
N GLU A 142 11.83 15.23 1.25
CA GLU A 142 10.71 15.39 2.20
C GLU A 142 9.52 16.11 1.58
N GLU A 143 9.74 17.22 0.85
CA GLU A 143 8.68 17.91 0.11
C GLU A 143 8.05 16.99 -0.95
N GLY A 144 8.88 16.20 -1.64
CA GLY A 144 8.41 15.21 -2.62
C GLY A 144 7.47 14.15 -2.04
N LEU A 145 7.52 13.87 -0.72
CA LEU A 145 6.63 12.91 -0.06
C LEU A 145 5.21 13.44 0.15
N ALA A 146 4.95 14.75 -0.02
CA ALA A 146 3.65 15.35 0.21
C ALA A 146 2.53 14.69 -0.63
N ARG A 147 2.83 14.35 -1.90
CA ARG A 147 1.86 13.68 -2.78
C ARG A 147 1.56 12.24 -2.34
N PRO A 148 2.55 11.34 -2.19
CA PRO A 148 2.31 10.00 -1.61
C PRO A 148 1.61 10.05 -0.24
N ARG A 149 1.97 11.00 0.64
CA ARG A 149 1.32 11.18 1.94
C ARG A 149 -0.16 11.53 1.79
N THR A 150 -0.49 12.48 0.93
CA THR A 150 -1.87 12.90 0.67
C THR A 150 -2.72 11.74 0.14
N LEU A 151 -2.16 10.94 -0.78
CA LEU A 151 -2.84 9.76 -1.32
C LEU A 151 -3.06 8.70 -0.24
N LEU A 152 -2.06 8.43 0.62
CA LEU A 152 -2.20 7.50 1.73
C LEU A 152 -3.29 7.95 2.71
N ILE A 153 -3.30 9.21 3.13
CA ILE A 153 -4.32 9.76 4.03
C ILE A 153 -5.71 9.61 3.41
N ARG A 154 -5.88 10.04 2.15
CA ARG A 154 -7.16 9.91 1.43
C ARG A 154 -7.63 8.46 1.38
N TRP A 155 -6.73 7.55 1.03
CA TRP A 155 -7.03 6.14 0.91
C TRP A 155 -7.45 5.54 2.26
N LEU A 156 -6.73 5.86 3.35
CA LEU A 156 -7.09 5.40 4.70
C LEU A 156 -8.45 5.96 5.14
N THR A 157 -8.76 7.23 4.81
CA THR A 157 -10.06 7.83 5.13
C THR A 157 -11.20 7.13 4.39
N GLY A 158 -10.97 6.70 3.15
CA GLY A 158 -11.92 5.93 2.36
C GLY A 158 -12.03 4.45 2.75
N ASN A 159 -11.07 3.92 3.51
CA ASN A 159 -10.96 2.50 3.85
C ASN A 159 -10.79 2.26 5.37
N PRO A 160 -11.72 2.72 6.23
CA PRO A 160 -11.59 2.61 7.69
C PRO A 160 -11.59 1.16 8.19
N GLN A 161 -12.09 0.20 7.41
CA GLN A 161 -12.04 -1.24 7.72
C GLN A 161 -10.61 -1.80 7.71
N VAL A 162 -9.67 -1.11 7.07
CA VAL A 162 -8.26 -1.54 6.98
C VAL A 162 -7.47 -1.10 8.23
N THR A 163 -7.88 0.01 8.85
CA THR A 163 -7.24 0.54 10.06
C THR A 163 -7.82 -0.07 11.34
N ARG A 164 -9.06 -0.55 11.32
CA ARG A 164 -9.71 -1.19 12.46
C ARG A 164 -9.11 -2.57 12.71
N LEU A 165 -8.53 -2.75 13.89
CA LEU A 165 -8.14 -4.06 14.40
C LEU A 165 -9.36 -4.99 14.33
N SER A 166 -9.21 -6.14 13.67
CA SER A 166 -9.99 -7.32 14.05
C SER A 166 -9.57 -7.66 15.48
N VAL A 167 -10.25 -7.08 16.48
CA VAL A 167 -10.23 -7.63 17.82
C VAL A 167 -10.86 -9.03 17.68
N PRO A 168 -10.13 -10.12 17.95
CA PRO A 168 -10.76 -11.43 17.94
C PRO A 168 -11.87 -11.41 18.99
N GLU A 169 -13.09 -11.72 18.56
CA GLU A 169 -14.25 -11.85 19.44
C GLU A 169 -13.91 -12.88 20.52
N PRO A 170 -14.00 -12.55 21.83
CA PRO A 170 -13.75 -13.53 22.86
C PRO A 170 -14.84 -14.61 22.75
N VAL A 171 -14.42 -15.84 22.44
CA VAL A 171 -15.28 -17.01 22.49
C VAL A 171 -15.75 -17.16 23.93
N ALA A 172 -17.05 -16.95 24.14
CA ALA A 172 -17.75 -17.17 25.40
C ALA A 172 -17.98 -18.66 25.67
#